data_AF-A0A7Z8ZXG8-F1
#
_entry.id   AF-A0A7Z8ZXG8-F1
#
_cell.length_a   1.000
_cell.length_b   1.000
_cell.length_c   1.000
_cell.angle_alpha   90.00
_cell.angle_beta   90.00
_cell.angle_gamma   90.00
#
_symmetry.space_group_name_H-M   'P 1'
#
loop_
_entity.id
_entity.type
_entity.pdbx_description
1 polymer ?
#
loop_
_entity_poly.entity_id
_entity_poly.type
_entity_poly.pdbx_seq_one_letter_code
_entity_poly.pdbx_strand_id
1 'polypeptide(L)'
;MLNKMGESFKIMRKSRGITLSEATGEEFSESMLSRFENGQSEMSAQKLFACLDNIYLDIEEYNLLVREYEPTDFSTLQKNIHHFYNPYNEIELEKLAKKELDKIKIDGREQYHRLNNILIMTTRQTGGLNKGYKPTSPASA
;
A
#
# COMPACT_ATOMS: atom_id res chain seq x y z
N MET A 1 11.25 -11.60 -0.86
CA MET A 1 10.17 -10.84 -1.53
C MET A 1 9.72 -11.48 -2.85
N LEU A 2 10.63 -11.81 -3.78
CA LEU A 2 10.29 -12.43 -5.08
C LEU A 2 9.38 -13.67 -4.99
N ASN A 3 9.64 -14.58 -4.04
CA ASN A 3 8.79 -15.78 -3.86
C ASN A 3 7.33 -15.45 -3.51
N LYS A 4 7.06 -14.35 -2.80
CA LYS A 4 5.69 -14.00 -2.40
C LYS A 4 4.84 -13.52 -3.57
N MET A 5 5.44 -12.84 -4.56
CA MET A 5 4.71 -12.31 -5.71
C MET A 5 4.12 -13.43 -6.57
N GLY A 6 4.99 -14.32 -7.08
CA GLY A 6 4.56 -15.44 -7.90
C GLY A 6 3.57 -16.36 -7.19
N GLU A 7 3.84 -16.69 -5.93
CA GLU A 7 2.96 -17.55 -5.14
C GLU A 7 1.59 -16.90 -4.88
N SER A 8 1.57 -15.60 -4.54
CA SER A 8 0.32 -14.84 -4.36
C SER A 8 -0.49 -14.80 -5.65
N PHE A 9 0.16 -14.58 -6.80
CA PHE A 9 -0.50 -14.57 -8.09
C PHE A 9 -1.12 -15.95 -8.39
N LYS A 10 -0.36 -17.03 -8.17
CA LYS A 10 -0.81 -18.41 -8.33
C LYS A 10 -2.06 -18.72 -7.51
N ILE A 11 -2.09 -18.28 -6.25
CA ILE A 11 -3.25 -18.44 -5.35
C ILE A 11 -4.48 -17.75 -5.97
N MET A 12 -4.34 -16.50 -6.41
CA MET A 12 -5.45 -15.70 -6.94
C MET A 12 -5.95 -16.17 -8.30
N ARG A 13 -5.05 -16.61 -9.18
CA ARG A 13 -5.41 -17.19 -10.47
C ARG A 13 -6.18 -18.50 -10.27
N LYS A 14 -5.66 -19.40 -9.42
CA LYS A 14 -6.29 -20.69 -9.16
C LYS A 14 -7.64 -20.56 -8.44
N SER A 15 -7.78 -19.63 -7.51
CA SER A 15 -9.06 -19.41 -6.81
C SER A 15 -10.18 -18.95 -7.75
N ARG A 16 -9.82 -18.34 -8.89
CA ARG A 16 -10.73 -17.92 -9.96
C ARG A 16 -10.94 -18.99 -11.04
N GLY A 17 -10.29 -20.14 -10.93
CA GLY A 17 -10.38 -21.21 -11.94
C GLY A 17 -9.72 -20.89 -13.28
N ILE A 18 -8.85 -19.88 -13.34
CA ILE A 18 -8.22 -19.42 -14.58
C ILE A 18 -6.96 -20.23 -14.87
N THR A 19 -6.82 -20.70 -16.10
CA THR A 19 -5.66 -21.48 -16.56
C THR A 19 -4.42 -20.61 -16.79
N LEU A 20 -3.26 -21.24 -16.99
CA LEU A 20 -2.05 -20.49 -17.37
C LEU A 20 -2.25 -19.81 -18.72
N SER A 21 -2.84 -20.53 -19.69
CA SER A 21 -3.11 -20.02 -21.04
C SER A 21 -3.95 -18.74 -21.02
N GLU A 22 -5.09 -18.79 -20.33
CA GLU A 22 -5.99 -17.64 -20.16
C GLU A 22 -5.30 -16.48 -19.45
N ALA A 23 -4.55 -16.74 -18.38
CA ALA A 23 -3.83 -15.69 -17.66
C ALA A 23 -2.74 -15.02 -18.51
N THR A 24 -2.06 -15.78 -19.38
CA THR A 24 -1.07 -15.20 -20.31
C THR A 24 -1.66 -14.49 -21.52
N GLY A 25 -2.93 -14.76 -21.86
CA GLY A 25 -3.58 -14.16 -23.04
C GLY A 25 -2.82 -14.40 -24.36
N GLU A 26 -2.09 -15.51 -24.47
CA GLU A 26 -1.17 -15.83 -25.58
C GLU A 26 -0.02 -14.81 -25.80
N GLU A 27 0.16 -13.81 -24.93
CA GLU A 27 1.22 -12.80 -25.09
C GLU A 27 2.62 -13.36 -24.79
N PHE A 28 2.70 -14.43 -24.00
CA PHE A 28 3.94 -15.13 -23.68
C PHE A 28 3.68 -16.56 -23.21
N SER A 29 4.75 -17.37 -23.12
CA SER A 29 4.59 -18.79 -22.85
C SER A 29 4.05 -19.07 -21.44
N GLU A 30 3.13 -20.02 -21.32
CA GLU A 30 2.65 -20.57 -20.03
C GLU A 30 3.80 -21.03 -19.13
N SER A 31 4.88 -21.56 -19.73
CA SER A 31 6.08 -22.00 -18.99
C SER A 31 6.77 -20.86 -18.23
N MET A 32 6.65 -19.62 -18.72
CA MET A 32 7.21 -18.44 -18.07
C MET A 32 6.33 -18.01 -16.91
N LEU A 33 5.00 -17.99 -17.07
CA LEU A 33 4.07 -17.73 -15.97
C LEU A 33 4.23 -18.79 -14.87
N SER A 34 4.29 -20.07 -15.25
CA SER A 34 4.50 -21.17 -14.29
C SER A 34 5.82 -21.02 -13.53
N ARG A 35 6.93 -20.71 -14.20
CA ARG A 35 8.21 -20.47 -13.52
C ARG A 35 8.12 -19.28 -12.55
N PHE A 36 7.47 -18.19 -12.94
CA PHE A 36 7.23 -17.06 -12.05
C PHE A 36 6.38 -17.44 -10.83
N GLU A 37 5.26 -18.12 -11.04
CA GLU A 37 4.36 -18.59 -9.98
C GLU A 37 5.00 -19.54 -8.97
N ASN A 38 6.09 -20.22 -9.37
CA ASN A 38 6.84 -21.14 -8.52
C ASN A 38 8.17 -20.52 -8.03
N GLY A 39 8.38 -19.21 -8.19
CA GLY A 39 9.59 -18.52 -7.72
C GLY A 39 10.87 -18.89 -8.48
N GLN A 40 10.75 -19.51 -9.66
CA GLN A 40 11.86 -19.98 -10.49
C GLN A 40 12.34 -18.92 -11.48
N SER A 41 11.55 -17.87 -11.72
CA SER A 41 11.94 -16.74 -12.56
C SER A 41 11.27 -15.45 -12.10
N GLU A 42 11.89 -14.32 -12.42
CA GLU A 42 11.23 -13.02 -12.32
C GLU A 42 10.29 -12.80 -13.52
N MET A 43 9.40 -11.82 -13.40
CA MET A 43 8.52 -11.36 -14.46
C MET A 43 8.61 -9.84 -14.56
N SER A 44 8.56 -9.30 -15.76
CA SER A 44 8.50 -7.85 -15.95
C SER A 44 7.16 -7.30 -15.44
N ALA A 45 7.16 -6.05 -14.97
CA ALA A 45 5.93 -5.39 -14.51
C ALA A 45 4.83 -5.39 -15.58
N GLN A 46 5.19 -5.13 -16.84
CA GLN A 46 4.25 -5.14 -17.96
C GLN A 46 3.50 -6.49 -18.08
N LYS A 47 4.21 -7.61 -17.99
CA LYS A 47 3.60 -8.95 -18.05
C LYS A 47 2.77 -9.26 -16.82
N LEU A 48 3.19 -8.77 -15.64
CA LEU A 48 2.41 -8.91 -14.42
C LEU A 48 1.07 -8.17 -14.54
N PHE A 49 1.07 -6.93 -15.04
CA PHE A 49 -0.17 -6.17 -15.23
C PHE A 49 -1.11 -6.85 -16.24
N ALA A 50 -0.59 -7.31 -17.38
CA ALA A 50 -1.40 -8.08 -18.34
C ALA A 50 -2.02 -9.34 -17.69
N CYS A 51 -1.22 -10.08 -16.92
CA CYS A 51 -1.69 -11.22 -16.16
C CYS A 51 -2.78 -10.86 -15.13
N LEU A 52 -2.62 -9.75 -14.40
CA LEU A 52 -3.60 -9.27 -13.41
C LEU A 52 -4.94 -8.92 -14.08
N ASP A 53 -4.89 -8.22 -15.21
CA ASP A 53 -6.06 -7.87 -16.01
C ASP A 53 -6.78 -9.13 -16.51
N ASN A 54 -6.02 -10.10 -17.05
CA ASN A 54 -6.57 -11.37 -17.55
C ASN A 54 -7.19 -12.24 -16.45
N ILE A 55 -6.81 -12.03 -15.18
CA ILE A 55 -7.44 -12.71 -14.04
C ILE A 55 -8.45 -11.82 -13.28
N TYR A 56 -8.80 -10.65 -13.80
CA TYR A 56 -9.71 -9.70 -13.15
C TYR A 56 -9.29 -9.39 -11.70
N LEU A 57 -8.00 -9.12 -11.49
CA LEU A 57 -7.44 -8.79 -10.18
C LEU A 57 -6.84 -7.39 -10.18
N ASP A 58 -7.32 -6.56 -9.26
CA ASP A 58 -6.75 -5.24 -9.05
C ASP A 58 -5.36 -5.31 -8.38
N ILE A 59 -4.48 -4.38 -8.75
CA ILE A 59 -3.11 -4.34 -8.23
C ILE A 59 -3.05 -4.09 -6.71
N GLU A 60 -4.00 -3.33 -6.14
CA GLU A 60 -4.06 -3.08 -4.70
C GLU A 60 -4.47 -4.34 -3.95
N GLU A 61 -5.46 -5.08 -4.44
CA GLU A 61 -5.85 -6.38 -3.88
C GLU A 61 -4.69 -7.38 -3.93
N TYR A 62 -3.97 -7.43 -5.05
CA TYR A 62 -2.78 -8.24 -5.17
C TYR A 62 -1.68 -7.82 -4.18
N ASN A 63 -1.42 -6.52 -4.05
CA ASN A 63 -0.42 -5.98 -3.12
C ASN A 63 -0.76 -6.30 -1.66
N LEU A 64 -2.04 -6.27 -1.27
CA LEU A 64 -2.48 -6.69 0.05
C LEU A 64 -2.10 -8.15 0.31
N LEU A 65 -2.36 -9.04 -0.66
CA LEU A 65 -2.04 -10.46 -0.50
C LEU A 65 -0.53 -10.70 -0.41
N VAL A 66 0.26 -10.05 -1.27
CA VAL A 66 1.73 -10.14 -1.27
C VAL A 66 2.33 -9.68 0.06
N ARG A 67 1.67 -8.73 0.74
CA ARG A 67 2.03 -8.22 2.06
C ARG A 67 1.41 -9.00 3.21
N GLU A 68 0.68 -10.08 2.96
CA GLU A 68 -0.06 -10.84 3.98
C GLU A 68 -1.00 -9.94 4.81
N TYR A 69 -1.60 -8.96 4.13
CA TYR A 69 -2.48 -7.94 4.72
C TYR A 69 -1.80 -7.00 5.74
N GLU A 70 -0.47 -7.04 5.86
CA GLU A 70 0.26 -6.12 6.72
C GLU A 70 0.30 -4.69 6.12
N PRO A 71 -0.09 -3.67 6.90
CA PRO A 71 -0.03 -2.29 6.45
C PRO A 71 1.42 -1.85 6.24
N THR A 72 1.64 -0.95 5.27
CA THR A 72 2.95 -0.30 5.11
C THR A 72 3.18 0.71 6.22
N ASP A 73 4.45 0.97 6.55
CA ASP A 73 4.86 2.07 7.45
C ASP A 73 4.16 3.38 7.09
N PHE A 74 4.08 3.67 5.79
CA PHE A 74 3.44 4.88 5.27
C PHE A 74 1.93 4.89 5.51
N SER A 75 1.23 3.79 5.22
CA SER A 75 -0.21 3.69 5.45
C SER A 75 -0.56 3.78 6.94
N THR A 76 0.28 3.20 7.81
CA THR A 76 0.16 3.33 9.27
C THR A 76 0.37 4.78 9.71
N LEU A 77 1.38 5.45 9.16
CA LEU A 77 1.60 6.87 9.40
C LEU A 77 0.39 7.72 8.98
N GLN A 78 -0.15 7.52 7.78
CA GLN A 78 -1.31 8.26 7.28
C GLN A 78 -2.55 8.04 8.16
N LYS A 79 -2.79 6.80 8.63
CA LYS A 79 -3.87 6.51 9.59
C LYS A 79 -3.68 7.30 10.89
N ASN A 80 -2.46 7.37 11.42
CA ASN A 80 -2.16 8.15 12.61
C ASN A 80 -2.35 9.66 12.38
N ILE A 81 -1.86 10.19 11.26
CA ILE A 81 -2.05 11.59 10.88
C ILE A 81 -3.55 11.92 10.80
N HIS A 82 -4.34 11.07 10.15
CA HIS A 82 -5.78 11.24 10.04
C HIS A 82 -6.48 11.19 11.41
N HIS A 83 -6.09 10.26 12.28
CA HIS A 83 -6.62 10.15 13.64
C HIS A 83 -6.38 11.44 14.45
N PHE A 84 -5.22 12.08 14.26
CA PHE A 84 -4.87 13.33 14.94
C PHE A 84 -5.26 14.60 14.15
N TYR A 85 -5.99 14.50 13.03
CA TYR A 85 -6.42 15.63 12.18
C TYR A 85 -7.51 16.51 12.81
N ASN A 86 -7.52 16.62 14.14
CA ASN A 86 -8.41 17.50 14.89
C ASN A 86 -7.59 18.71 15.40
N PRO A 87 -8.07 19.96 15.28
CA PRO A 87 -7.38 21.17 15.73
C PRO A 87 -6.96 21.17 17.22
N TYR A 88 -7.44 20.23 18.04
CA TYR A 88 -7.04 20.11 19.45
C TYR A 88 -5.87 19.14 19.71
N ASN A 89 -5.35 18.45 18.69
CA ASN A 89 -4.34 17.40 18.84
C ASN A 89 -2.92 17.80 18.37
N GLU A 90 -2.59 19.09 18.40
CA GLU A 90 -1.28 19.61 17.94
C GLU A 90 -0.10 18.93 18.64
N ILE A 91 -0.22 18.68 19.94
CA ILE A 91 0.79 18.01 20.77
C ILE A 91 1.03 16.57 20.29
N GLU A 92 -0.02 15.85 19.89
CA GLU A 92 0.11 14.47 19.43
C GLU A 92 0.76 14.40 18.04
N LEU A 93 0.47 15.38 17.16
CA LEU A 93 1.17 15.50 15.88
C LEU A 93 2.66 15.82 16.07
N GLU A 94 3.03 16.64 17.06
CA GLU A 94 4.44 16.92 17.38
C GLU A 94 5.16 15.68 17.94
N LYS A 95 4.51 14.93 18.84
CA LYS A 95 5.03 13.64 19.32
C LYS A 95 5.22 12.66 18.17
N LEU A 96 4.26 12.58 17.25
CA LEU A 96 4.34 11.73 16.06
C LEU A 96 5.50 12.16 15.16
N ALA A 97 5.67 13.46 14.93
CA ALA A 97 6.76 14.04 14.14
C ALA A 97 8.14 13.69 14.74
N LYS A 98 8.29 13.78 16.06
CA LYS A 98 9.53 13.40 16.76
C LYS A 98 9.80 11.89 16.63
N LYS A 99 8.79 11.05 16.90
CA LYS A 99 8.90 9.58 16.75
C LYS A 99 9.32 9.19 15.33
N GLU A 100 8.78 9.88 14.32
CA GLU A 100 9.12 9.63 12.92
C GLU A 100 10.59 9.96 12.62
N LEU A 101 11.13 11.06 13.16
CA LEU A 101 12.54 11.41 12.99
C LEU A 101 13.48 10.47 13.76
N ASP A 102 13.05 9.94 14.91
CA ASP A 102 13.86 8.96 15.65
C ASP A 102 14.05 7.64 14.89
N LYS A 103 13.14 7.28 13.97
CA LYS A 103 13.30 6.10 13.10
C LYS A 103 14.50 6.19 12.16
N ILE A 104 14.99 7.40 11.85
CA ILE A 104 16.22 7.61 11.08
C ILE A 104 17.40 6.87 11.72
N LYS A 105 17.47 6.85 13.05
CA LYS A 105 18.53 6.16 13.80
C LYS A 105 18.36 4.63 13.78
N ILE A 106 17.15 4.14 13.50
CA ILE A 106 16.80 2.72 13.54
C ILE A 106 17.06 2.07 12.19
N ASP A 107 16.60 2.68 11.09
CA ASP A 107 16.66 2.06 9.76
C ASP A 107 17.50 2.83 8.72
N GLY A 108 18.00 4.03 9.06
CA GLY A 108 18.85 4.84 8.20
C GLY A 108 18.16 5.56 7.05
N ARG A 109 16.83 5.46 6.89
CA ARG A 109 16.09 6.05 5.75
C ARG A 109 15.83 7.55 5.93
N GLU A 110 16.90 8.35 5.94
CA GLU A 110 16.84 9.78 6.25
C GLU A 110 15.85 10.57 5.38
N GLN A 111 15.91 10.42 4.06
CA GLN A 111 15.01 11.14 3.15
C GLN A 111 13.54 10.75 3.37
N TYR A 112 13.27 9.46 3.55
CA TYR A 112 11.91 8.94 3.76
C TYR A 112 11.27 9.54 5.01
N HIS A 113 11.98 9.50 6.15
CA HIS A 113 11.48 10.04 7.40
C HIS A 113 11.40 11.57 7.40
N ARG A 114 12.28 12.26 6.67
CA ARG A 114 12.16 13.72 6.45
C ARG A 114 10.91 14.08 5.66
N LEU A 115 10.61 13.37 4.57
CA LEU A 115 9.39 13.59 3.79
C LEU A 115 8.13 13.31 4.61
N ASN A 116 8.13 12.22 5.39
CA ASN A 116 7.05 11.90 6.32
C ASN A 116 6.87 12.98 7.39
N ASN A 117 7.97 13.50 7.96
CA ASN A 117 7.91 14.60 8.92
C ASN A 117 7.30 15.87 8.32
N ILE A 118 7.68 16.23 7.08
CA ILE A 118 7.08 17.35 6.36
C ILE A 118 5.56 17.16 6.23
N LEU A 119 5.10 15.95 5.86
CA LEU A 119 3.67 15.63 5.76
C LEU A 119 2.91 15.80 7.09
N ILE A 120 3.49 15.37 8.21
CA ILE A 120 2.90 15.54 9.54
C ILE A 120 2.77 17.04 9.88
N MET A 121 3.82 17.82 9.59
CA MET A 121 3.90 19.25 9.92
C MET A 121 2.98 20.11 9.05
N THR A 122 2.82 19.80 7.75
CA THR A 122 1.87 20.51 6.88
C THR A 122 0.42 20.22 7.28
N THR A 123 0.14 18.99 7.71
CA THR A 123 -1.18 18.61 8.25
C THR A 123 -1.54 19.43 9.49
N ARG A 124 -0.56 19.66 10.39
CA ARG A 124 -0.72 20.53 11.57
C ARG A 124 -1.10 21.96 11.19
N GLN A 125 -0.40 22.54 10.21
CA GLN A 125 -0.63 23.92 9.75
C GLN A 125 -1.99 24.08 9.04
N THR A 126 -2.37 23.11 8.20
CA THR A 126 -3.62 23.15 7.43
C THR A 126 -4.86 22.81 8.27
N GLY A 127 -4.75 21.93 9.28
CA GLY A 127 -5.80 21.69 10.26
C GLY A 127 -6.16 22.95 11.08
N GLY A 128 -5.19 23.86 11.28
CA GLY A 128 -5.41 25.18 11.89
C GLY A 128 -6.11 26.21 11.00
N LEU A 129 -6.12 26.00 9.68
CA LEU A 129 -6.81 26.86 8.70
C LEU A 129 -8.27 26.42 8.47
N ASN A 130 -8.62 25.17 8.79
CA ASN A 130 -9.96 24.62 8.66
C ASN A 130 -10.81 24.80 9.93
N LYS A 131 -10.73 25.97 10.58
CA LYS A 131 -11.57 26.35 11.75
C LYS A 131 -13.07 26.46 11.43
N GLY A 132 -13.49 26.21 10.19
CA GLY A 132 -14.87 26.37 9.71
C GLY A 132 -15.65 25.08 9.48
N TYR A 133 -15.04 23.89 9.54
CA TYR A 133 -15.80 22.65 9.32
C TYR A 133 -16.49 22.19 10.60
N LYS A 134 -17.77 22.54 10.75
CA LYS A 134 -18.68 21.83 11.64
C LYS A 134 -19.16 20.58 10.90
N PRO A 135 -18.87 19.35 11.38
CA PRO A 135 -19.56 18.18 10.86
C PRO A 135 -21.05 18.38 11.12
N THR A 136 -21.85 18.45 10.07
CA THR A 136 -23.31 18.40 10.19
C THR A 136 -23.66 17.10 10.90
N SER A 137 -24.33 17.23 12.04
CA SER A 137 -24.92 16.11 12.78
C SER A 137 -25.66 15.19 11.79
N PRO A 138 -25.49 13.86 11.85
CA PRO A 138 -26.34 12.97 11.08
C PRO A 138 -27.78 13.25 11.48
N ALA A 139 -28.61 13.62 10.52
CA ALA A 139 -30.04 13.72 10.71
C ALA A 139 -30.52 12.39 11.30
N SER A 140 -31.01 12.44 12.54
CA SER A 140 -31.71 11.36 13.20
C SER A 140 -32.90 10.96 12.34
N ALA A 141 -32.89 9.71 11.86
CA ALA A 141 -34.06 9.01 11.35
C ALA A 141 -35.00 8.65 12.50
#